data_AF-A0A8R1III7-F1
#
_entry.id   AF-A0A8R1III7-F1
#
_cell.length_a   1.000
_cell.length_b   1.000
_cell.length_c   1.000
_cell.angle_alpha   90.00
_cell.angle_beta   90.00
_cell.angle_gamma   90.00
#
_symmetry.space_group_name_H-M   'P 1'
#
loop_
_entity.id
_entity.type
_entity.pdbx_description
1 polymer ?
#
loop_
_entity_poly.entity_id
_entity_poly.type
_entity_poly.pdbx_seq_one_letter_code
_entity_poly.pdbx_strand_id
1 'polypeptide(L)'
;MYKISKTKVHDVLWKCGERLSLSEDKLFGLAFRQPTEGIGGDQPRHEYYFLDPAAKIMKYAQKQPRFANWKSRSSENRPILTLYFRVRVYIDQVGLLTCPKAREHYYLQLKDNFLDHWAGRHSVSEERCWYMAALALITDKGEGYL
;
A
#
# COMPACT_ATOMS: atom_id res chain seq x y z
N MET A 1 -25.93 15.72 -1.62
CA MET A 1 -25.87 14.55 -0.71
C MET A 1 -25.56 13.30 -1.53
N TYR A 2 -24.29 12.88 -1.61
CA TYR A 2 -23.89 11.75 -2.46
C TYR A 2 -24.40 10.42 -1.88
N LYS A 3 -25.09 9.61 -2.71
CA LYS A 3 -25.59 8.27 -2.37
C LYS A 3 -24.44 7.27 -2.25
N ILE A 4 -23.70 7.31 -1.14
CA ILE A 4 -22.62 6.34 -0.82
C ILE A 4 -23.19 4.91 -0.62
N SER A 5 -24.52 4.75 -0.44
CA SER A 5 -25.15 3.44 -0.14
C SER A 5 -25.11 2.40 -1.27
N LYS A 6 -24.75 2.80 -2.50
CA LYS A 6 -24.63 1.88 -3.66
C LYS A 6 -23.20 1.72 -4.20
N THR A 7 -22.24 2.54 -3.77
CA THR A 7 -20.88 2.55 -4.30
C THR A 7 -20.15 1.24 -3.97
N LYS A 8 -19.57 0.62 -5.01
CA LYS A 8 -18.72 -0.57 -4.89
C LYS A 8 -17.26 -0.16 -4.68
N VAL A 9 -16.47 -1.10 -4.17
CA VAL A 9 -15.01 -0.94 -4.04
C VAL A 9 -14.38 -0.69 -5.42
N HIS A 10 -14.86 -1.38 -6.46
CA HIS A 10 -14.44 -1.17 -7.84
C HIS A 10 -14.60 0.29 -8.29
N ASP A 11 -15.71 0.95 -7.96
CA ASP A 11 -15.97 2.33 -8.40
C ASP A 11 -14.93 3.31 -7.85
N VAL A 12 -14.48 3.07 -6.62
CA VAL A 12 -13.42 3.87 -5.98
C VAL A 12 -12.06 3.54 -6.58
N LEU A 13 -11.76 2.25 -6.76
CA LEU A 13 -10.53 1.80 -7.39
C LEU A 13 -10.37 2.38 -8.80
N TRP A 14 -11.44 2.34 -9.58
CA TRP A 14 -11.51 2.94 -10.92
C TRP A 14 -11.18 4.44 -10.89
N LYS A 15 -11.78 5.18 -9.95
CA LYS A 15 -11.50 6.62 -9.80
C LYS A 15 -10.06 6.91 -9.37
N CYS A 16 -9.44 6.04 -8.57
CA CYS A 16 -8.02 6.11 -8.28
C CYS A 16 -7.19 5.88 -9.56
N GLY A 17 -7.53 4.85 -10.34
CA GLY A 17 -6.88 4.53 -11.61
C GLY A 17 -6.92 5.68 -12.60
N GLU A 18 -8.10 6.27 -12.82
CA GLU A 18 -8.27 7.44 -13.68
C GLU A 18 -7.43 8.63 -13.21
N ARG A 19 -7.46 8.96 -11.91
CA ARG A 19 -6.70 10.10 -11.37
C ARG A 19 -5.19 9.91 -11.45
N LEU A 20 -4.73 8.67 -11.31
CA LEU A 20 -3.31 8.31 -11.39
C LEU A 20 -2.87 8.01 -12.83
N SER A 21 -3.79 8.05 -13.80
CA SER A 21 -3.53 7.71 -15.21
C SER A 21 -2.89 6.32 -15.38
N LEU A 22 -3.46 5.32 -14.68
CA LEU A 22 -2.98 3.94 -14.71
C LEU A 22 -3.64 3.16 -15.85
N SER A 23 -2.84 2.57 -16.74
CA SER A 23 -3.32 1.63 -17.77
C SER A 23 -3.39 0.18 -17.29
N GLU A 24 -2.56 -0.21 -16.33
CA GLU A 24 -2.51 -1.54 -15.71
C GLU A 24 -3.22 -1.55 -14.34
N ASP A 25 -4.35 -0.85 -14.23
CA ASP A 25 -5.14 -0.68 -13.00
C ASP A 25 -5.59 -2.00 -12.35
N LYS A 26 -5.76 -3.07 -13.14
CA LYS A 26 -6.10 -4.43 -12.67
C LYS A 26 -5.08 -5.04 -11.71
N LEU A 27 -3.84 -4.55 -11.72
CA LEU A 27 -2.77 -4.99 -10.82
C LEU A 27 -2.93 -4.41 -9.41
N PHE A 28 -3.77 -3.39 -9.26
CA PHE A 28 -3.96 -2.66 -8.02
C PHE A 28 -5.22 -3.11 -7.27
N GLY A 29 -5.28 -2.70 -6.00
CA GLY A 29 -6.42 -2.91 -5.14
C GLY A 29 -6.49 -1.87 -4.04
N LEU A 30 -7.65 -1.82 -3.39
CA LEU A 30 -7.84 -1.07 -2.16
C LEU A 30 -7.73 -2.04 -0.99
N ALA A 31 -6.97 -1.66 0.03
CA ALA A 31 -6.77 -2.47 1.23
C ALA A 31 -7.09 -1.68 2.49
N PHE A 32 -7.50 -2.39 3.56
CA PHE A 32 -7.40 -1.85 4.91
C PHE A 32 -6.05 -2.27 5.52
N ARG A 33 -5.51 -1.42 6.39
CA ARG A 33 -4.30 -1.69 7.16
C ARG A 33 -4.70 -2.06 8.58
N GLN A 34 -4.28 -3.22 9.05
CA GLN A 34 -4.33 -3.56 10.47
C GLN A 34 -2.94 -3.39 11.08
N PRO A 35 -2.82 -2.67 12.21
CA PRO A 35 -1.61 -2.74 13.02
C PRO A 35 -1.51 -4.17 13.58
N THR A 36 -0.44 -4.88 13.25
CA THR A 36 -0.11 -6.14 13.92
C THR A 36 0.78 -5.78 15.10
N GLU A 37 0.35 -6.08 16.33
CA GLU A 37 1.28 -6.17 17.45
C GLU A 37 2.21 -7.34 17.12
N GLY A 38 3.49 -7.05 16.85
CA GLY A 38 4.46 -8.09 16.55
C GLY A 38 4.43 -9.13 17.68
N ILE A 39 4.21 -10.40 17.34
CA ILE A 39 4.39 -11.48 18.31
C ILE A 39 5.89 -11.56 18.59
N GLY A 40 6.33 -11.16 19.79
CA GLY A 40 7.69 -11.40 20.27
C GLY A 40 8.71 -10.28 19.99
N GLY A 41 8.40 -9.02 20.31
CA GLY A 41 9.39 -7.94 20.37
C GLY A 41 9.86 -7.39 19.01
N ASP A 42 9.32 -7.92 17.92
CA ASP A 42 9.45 -7.32 16.58
C ASP A 42 8.64 -6.02 16.51
N GLN A 43 9.18 -5.03 15.78
CA GLN A 43 8.49 -3.77 15.52
C GLN A 43 7.09 -4.01 14.93
N PRO A 44 6.08 -3.16 15.24
CA PRO A 44 4.73 -3.33 14.74
C PRO A 44 4.73 -3.40 13.21
N ARG A 45 4.22 -4.51 12.67
CA ARG A 45 4.13 -4.73 11.22
C ARG A 45 2.75 -4.28 10.72
N HIS A 46 2.69 -3.94 9.44
CA HIS A 46 1.45 -3.51 8.81
C HIS A 46 0.95 -4.58 7.86
N GLU A 47 -0.16 -5.20 8.21
CA GLU A 47 -0.83 -6.15 7.32
C GLU A 47 -1.90 -5.42 6.51
N TYR A 48 -1.87 -5.67 5.20
CA TYR A 48 -2.81 -5.10 4.25
C TYR A 48 -3.76 -6.17 3.73
N TYR A 49 -5.04 -5.94 3.91
CA TYR A 49 -6.09 -6.85 3.50
C TYR A 49 -6.91 -6.21 2.38
N PHE A 50 -6.83 -6.79 1.19
CA PHE A 50 -7.52 -6.28 0.02
C PHE A 50 -9.03 -6.49 0.11
N LEU A 51 -9.77 -5.46 -0.30
CA LEU A 51 -11.21 -5.46 -0.36
C LEU A 51 -11.68 -6.17 -1.63
N ASP A 52 -12.86 -6.81 -1.56
CA ASP A 52 -13.52 -7.41 -2.72
C ASP A 52 -14.05 -6.28 -3.63
N PRO A 53 -13.59 -6.19 -4.89
CA PRO A 53 -14.05 -5.15 -5.83
C PRO A 53 -15.58 -5.13 -6.04
N ALA A 54 -16.25 -6.28 -5.95
CA ALA A 54 -17.69 -6.40 -6.17
C ALA A 54 -18.52 -5.95 -4.96
N ALA A 55 -17.93 -5.90 -3.76
CA ALA A 55 -18.61 -5.55 -2.53
C ALA A 55 -18.91 -4.04 -2.43
N LYS A 56 -19.97 -3.69 -1.70
CA LYS A 56 -20.28 -2.29 -1.36
C LYS A 56 -19.24 -1.76 -0.37
N ILE A 57 -18.73 -0.55 -0.60
CA ILE A 57 -17.71 0.06 0.25
C ILE A 57 -18.18 0.24 1.71
N MET A 58 -19.47 0.53 1.90
CA MET A 58 -20.09 0.68 3.22
C MET A 58 -20.02 -0.56 4.10
N LYS A 59 -19.88 -1.76 3.50
CA LYS A 59 -19.67 -3.02 4.25
C LYS A 59 -18.39 -2.97 5.09
N TYR A 60 -17.39 -2.20 4.64
CA TYR A 60 -16.09 -2.10 5.30
C TYR A 60 -16.02 -0.93 6.29
N ALA A 61 -16.81 0.13 6.08
CA ALA A 61 -16.96 1.23 7.04
C ALA A 61 -17.50 0.75 8.40
N GLN A 62 -18.41 -0.23 8.39
CA GLN A 62 -19.02 -0.78 9.61
C GLN A 62 -18.14 -1.82 10.33
N LYS A 63 -17.14 -2.37 9.64
CA LYS A 63 -16.27 -3.46 10.14
C LYS A 63 -14.94 -2.99 10.68
N GLN A 64 -14.59 -1.71 10.53
CA GLN A 64 -13.44 -1.15 11.24
C GLN A 64 -13.79 -1.20 12.73
N PRO A 65 -13.13 -2.06 13.54
CA PRO A 65 -13.18 -1.87 14.96
C PRO A 65 -12.67 -0.45 15.16
N ARG A 66 -13.36 0.34 15.99
CA ARG A 66 -12.80 1.60 16.47
C ARG A 66 -11.34 1.29 16.78
N PHE A 67 -10.41 2.10 16.29
CA PHE A 67 -9.03 2.11 16.74
C PHE A 67 -9.04 2.41 18.25
N ALA A 68 -9.53 1.48 19.06
CA ALA A 68 -10.05 1.72 20.39
C ALA A 68 -8.91 2.07 21.35
N ASN A 69 -7.67 1.79 20.94
CA ASN A 69 -6.49 1.99 21.75
C ASN A 69 -5.52 3.05 21.17
N TRP A 70 -5.82 3.69 20.03
CA TRP A 70 -5.03 4.84 19.58
C TRP A 70 -5.60 6.13 20.18
N LYS A 71 -5.24 6.40 21.45
CA LYS A 71 -5.59 7.63 22.15
C LYS A 71 -4.88 8.83 21.49
N SER A 72 -5.51 9.52 20.53
CA SER A 72 -5.08 10.87 20.15
C SER A 72 -6.26 11.85 20.01
N ARG A 73 -6.05 13.03 20.62
CA ARG A 73 -6.94 14.17 20.97
C ARG A 73 -7.80 14.84 19.86
N SER A 74 -8.16 14.17 18.76
CA SER A 74 -8.93 14.84 17.69
C SER A 74 -10.03 13.95 17.10
N SER A 75 -11.17 13.86 17.80
CA SER A 75 -12.33 13.07 17.38
C SER A 75 -13.19 13.72 16.30
N GLU A 76 -13.03 15.02 16.02
CA GLU A 76 -13.96 15.77 15.16
C GLU A 76 -13.69 15.67 13.64
N ASN A 77 -12.52 15.21 13.20
CA ASN A 77 -12.16 15.18 11.76
C ASN A 77 -11.70 13.80 11.27
N ARG A 78 -12.18 12.72 11.91
CA ARG A 78 -11.72 11.36 11.62
C ARG A 78 -12.43 10.80 10.38
N PRO A 79 -11.70 10.30 9.37
CA PRO A 79 -12.32 9.62 8.24
C PRO A 79 -13.05 8.35 8.71
N ILE A 80 -14.25 8.12 8.17
CA ILE A 80 -15.08 6.94 8.46
C ILE A 80 -14.40 5.66 7.97
N LEU A 81 -13.58 5.76 6.91
CA LEU A 81 -12.86 4.65 6.31
C LEU A 81 -11.55 5.16 5.73
N THR A 82 -10.43 4.57 6.15
CA THR A 82 -9.12 4.79 5.53
C THR A 82 -8.77 3.58 4.69
N LEU A 83 -8.56 3.79 3.39
CA LEU A 83 -8.15 2.76 2.44
C LEU A 83 -6.77 3.09 1.89
N TYR A 84 -6.01 2.03 1.61
CA TYR A 84 -4.69 2.10 1.01
C TYR A 84 -4.78 1.57 -0.41
N PHE A 85 -4.44 2.42 -1.38
CA PHE A 85 -4.26 2.01 -2.76
C PHE A 85 -2.90 1.34 -2.89
N ARG A 86 -2.88 0.06 -3.28
CA ARG A 86 -1.67 -0.78 -3.27
C ARG A 86 -1.63 -1.72 -4.48
N VAL A 87 -0.44 -2.13 -4.86
CA VAL A 87 -0.24 -3.24 -5.81
C VAL A 87 -0.72 -4.53 -5.15
N ARG A 88 -1.68 -5.20 -5.79
CA ARG A 88 -2.32 -6.43 -5.29
C ARG A 88 -1.73 -7.68 -5.94
N VAL A 89 -1.38 -7.59 -7.22
CA VAL A 89 -0.87 -8.72 -8.01
C VAL A 89 0.48 -8.32 -8.58
N TYR A 90 1.56 -8.99 -8.16
CA TYR A 90 2.86 -8.81 -8.79
C TYR A 90 2.97 -9.66 -10.04
N ILE A 91 3.68 -9.15 -11.05
CA ILE A 91 4.02 -9.89 -12.26
C ILE A 91 5.51 -10.22 -12.24
N ASP A 92 5.89 -11.34 -12.85
CA ASP A 92 7.28 -11.82 -12.80
C ASP A 92 8.25 -10.89 -13.54
N GLN A 93 7.79 -10.24 -14.60
CA GLN A 93 8.60 -9.35 -15.42
C GLN A 93 8.10 -7.91 -15.31
N VAL A 94 8.73 -7.14 -14.42
CA VAL A 94 8.43 -5.71 -14.21
C VAL A 94 8.62 -4.89 -15.50
N GLY A 95 9.48 -5.33 -16.41
CA GLY A 95 9.69 -4.72 -17.74
C GLY A 95 8.45 -4.73 -18.64
N LEU A 96 7.44 -5.56 -18.35
CA LEU A 96 6.15 -5.56 -19.06
C LEU A 96 5.22 -4.42 -18.63
N LEU A 97 5.52 -3.73 -17.52
CA LEU A 97 4.76 -2.56 -17.10
C LEU A 97 5.09 -1.38 -18.02
N THR A 98 4.13 -1.00 -18.85
CA THR A 98 4.30 0.11 -19.79
C THR A 98 4.00 1.44 -19.14
N CYS A 99 3.04 1.50 -18.21
CA CYS A 99 2.74 2.73 -17.47
C CYS A 99 3.86 3.12 -16.51
N PRO A 100 4.41 4.36 -16.62
CA PRO A 100 5.37 4.88 -15.66
C PRO A 100 4.81 4.94 -14.24
N LYS A 101 3.54 5.31 -14.08
CA LYS A 101 2.89 5.40 -12.77
C LYS A 101 2.67 4.04 -12.13
N ALA A 102 2.36 3.01 -12.92
CA ALA A 102 2.28 1.65 -12.40
C ALA A 102 3.66 1.20 -11.89
N ARG A 103 4.73 1.41 -12.68
CA ARG A 103 6.12 1.09 -12.30
C ARG A 103 6.55 1.81 -11.02
N GLU A 104 6.25 3.11 -10.91
CA GLU A 104 6.54 3.92 -9.72
C GLU A 104 5.88 3.33 -8.47
N HIS A 105 4.59 2.99 -8.52
CA HIS A 105 3.90 2.38 -7.39
C HIS A 105 4.43 0.98 -7.04
N TYR A 106 4.83 0.19 -8.04
CA TYR A 106 5.53 -1.10 -7.80
C TYR A 106 6.82 -0.89 -7.04
N TYR A 107 7.68 0.02 -7.51
CA TYR A 107 8.95 0.33 -6.88
C TYR A 107 8.78 0.79 -5.43
N LEU A 108 7.92 1.79 -5.20
CA LEU A 108 7.68 2.33 -3.86
C LEU A 108 7.16 1.26 -2.90
N GLN A 109 6.22 0.42 -3.35
CA GLN A 109 5.68 -0.64 -2.51
C GLN A 109 6.69 -1.75 -2.21
N LEU A 110 7.52 -2.13 -3.18
CA LEU A 110 8.59 -3.12 -2.97
C LEU A 110 9.67 -2.57 -2.04
N LYS A 111 10.01 -1.29 -2.16
CA LYS A 111 10.95 -0.59 -1.25
C LYS A 111 10.43 -0.60 0.18
N ASP A 112 9.17 -0.22 0.39
CA ASP A 112 8.53 -0.27 1.72
C ASP A 112 8.53 -1.69 2.29
N ASN A 113 8.10 -2.67 1.48
CA ASN A 113 8.07 -4.07 1.91
C ASN A 113 9.48 -4.58 2.27
N PHE A 114 10.49 -4.20 1.49
CA PHE A 114 11.87 -4.59 1.74
C PHE A 114 12.39 -4.04 3.06
N LEU A 115 12.09 -2.77 3.37
CA LEU A 115 12.44 -2.14 4.65
C LEU A 115 11.70 -2.79 5.83
N ASP A 116 10.42 -3.11 5.68
CA ASP A 116 9.62 -3.82 6.69
C ASP A 116 10.19 -5.22 6.98
N HIS A 117 10.68 -5.92 5.96
CA HIS A 117 11.27 -7.27 6.10
C HIS A 117 12.71 -7.26 6.60
N TRP A 118 13.45 -6.17 6.44
CA TRP A 118 14.83 -6.01 6.90
C TRP A 118 14.96 -5.89 8.41
N ALA A 119 13.93 -5.40 9.10
CA ALA A 119 13.98 -5.16 10.55
C ALA A 119 14.16 -6.45 11.40
N GLY A 120 14.19 -7.64 10.78
CA GLY A 120 14.42 -8.91 11.46
C GLY A 120 15.90 -9.33 11.53
N ARG A 121 16.28 -10.08 12.57
CA ARG A 121 17.66 -10.56 12.82
C ARG A 121 18.23 -11.56 11.79
N HIS A 122 17.49 -11.88 10.73
CA HIS A 122 17.82 -12.93 9.76
C HIS A 122 17.76 -12.50 8.28
N SER A 123 17.62 -11.22 7.99
CA SER A 123 17.34 -10.76 6.62
C SER A 123 18.53 -10.07 5.96
N VAL A 124 19.00 -10.69 4.86
CA VAL A 124 19.83 -10.13 3.79
C VAL A 124 21.27 -9.76 4.19
N SER A 125 22.27 -10.10 3.37
CA SER A 125 23.66 -9.73 3.63
C SER A 125 23.89 -8.22 3.49
N GLU A 126 24.76 -7.63 4.32
CA GLU A 126 25.10 -6.20 4.32
C GLU A 126 25.57 -5.67 2.94
N GLU A 127 26.19 -6.50 2.12
CA GLU A 127 26.57 -6.11 0.76
C GLU A 127 25.35 -5.86 -0.14
N ARG A 128 24.36 -6.77 -0.10
CA ARG A 128 23.10 -6.59 -0.83
C ARG A 128 22.32 -5.38 -0.32
N CYS A 129 22.50 -5.08 0.97
CA CYS A 129 21.92 -3.93 1.62
C CYS A 129 22.40 -2.62 0.98
N TRP A 130 23.71 -2.45 0.87
CA TRP A 130 24.32 -1.29 0.22
C TRP A 130 23.97 -1.22 -1.27
N TYR A 131 23.98 -2.35 -1.96
CA TYR A 131 23.61 -2.42 -3.37
C TYR A 131 22.17 -1.94 -3.62
N MET A 132 21.21 -2.41 -2.83
CA MET A 132 19.81 -1.96 -2.94
C MET A 132 19.64 -0.48 -2.58
N ALA A 133 20.38 0.03 -1.59
CA ALA A 133 20.36 1.45 -1.24
C ALA A 133 20.89 2.33 -2.38
N ALA A 134 21.98 1.90 -3.04
CA ALA A 134 22.54 2.58 -4.20
C ALA A 134 21.56 2.62 -5.39
N LEU A 135 20.91 1.48 -5.70
CA LEU A 135 19.89 1.42 -6.74
C LEU A 135 18.67 2.29 -6.44
N ALA A 136 18.23 2.33 -5.18
CA ALA A 136 17.15 3.21 -4.75
C ALA A 136 17.52 4.69 -4.90
N LEU A 137 18.77 5.06 -4.57
CA LEU A 137 19.28 6.42 -4.76
C LEU A 137 19.27 6.82 -6.25
N ILE A 138 19.77 5.96 -7.13
CA ILE A 138 19.71 6.18 -8.60
C ILE A 138 18.25 6.36 -9.04
N THR A 139 17.36 5.51 -8.56
CA THR A 139 15.94 5.56 -8.98
C THR A 139 15.25 6.85 -8.50
N ASP A 140 15.58 7.31 -7.29
CA ASP A 140 14.96 8.49 -6.67
C ASP A 140 15.56 9.81 -7.17
N LYS A 141 16.85 9.83 -7.54
CA LYS A 141 17.63 11.06 -7.82
C LYS A 141 18.22 11.12 -9.23
N GLY A 142 18.32 10.00 -9.92
CA GLY A 142 18.97 9.86 -11.23
C GLY A 142 20.38 9.26 -11.14
N GLU A 143 20.92 8.85 -12.30
CA GLU A 143 22.18 8.10 -12.42
C GLU A 143 23.42 8.86 -11.95
N GLY A 144 23.38 10.20 -11.87
CA GLY A 144 24.54 11.03 -11.48
C GLY A 144 24.83 11.13 -9.98
N TYR A 145 24.20 10.28 -9.15
CA TYR A 145 24.29 10.33 -7.68
C TYR A 145 25.12 9.21 -7.05
N LEU A 146 25.76 8.38 -7.87
CA LEU A 146 26.78 7.40 -7.47
C LEU A 146 28.13 7.76 -8.08
#